data_AF-A0A356UL30-F1
#
_entry.id   AF-A0A356UL30-F1
#
_cell.length_a   1.000
_cell.length_b   1.000
_cell.length_c   1.000
_cell.angle_alpha   90.00
_cell.angle_beta   90.00
_cell.angle_gamma   90.00
#
_symmetry.space_group_name_H-M   'P 1'
#
loop_
_entity.id
_entity.type
_entity.pdbx_description
1 polymer ?
#
loop_
_entity_poly.entity_id
_entity_poly.type
_entity_poly.pdbx_seq_one_letter_code
_entity_poly.pdbx_strand_id
1 'polypeptide(L)'
;MNIGSLKMKFFWANEAFFQIMMLVYNIFLLFKMDKVSGRAGFQPAYRQWILTFRLKYVFVAGKIIRTARQTILKLLEGYPYKEVFQ
;
A
#
# COMPACT_ATOMS: atom_id res chain seq x y z
N MET A 1 2.69 20.67 10.24
CA MET A 1 1.71 20.29 9.19
C MET A 1 0.41 19.96 9.90
N ASN A 2 -0.59 20.83 9.84
CA ASN A 2 -1.83 20.66 10.59
C ASN A 2 -2.73 19.66 9.85
N ILE A 3 -2.70 18.39 10.28
CA ILE A 3 -3.37 17.27 9.60
C ILE A 3 -4.90 17.46 9.51
N GLY A 4 -5.48 18.31 10.37
CA GLY A 4 -6.91 18.66 10.36
C GLY A 4 -7.35 19.71 9.32
N SER A 5 -6.44 20.33 8.56
CA SER A 5 -6.78 21.42 7.62
C SER A 5 -6.35 21.15 6.18
N LEU A 6 -6.18 19.88 5.78
CA LEU A 6 -5.77 19.51 4.42
C LEU A 6 -6.97 19.58 3.45
N LYS A 7 -7.45 20.80 3.19
CA LYS A 7 -8.55 21.05 2.24
C LYS A 7 -7.95 21.56 0.93
N MET A 8 -7.91 20.68 -0.07
CA MET A 8 -7.51 21.04 -1.43
C MET A 8 -8.61 21.90 -2.07
N LYS A 9 -8.23 22.73 -3.04
CA LYS A 9 -9.18 23.56 -3.81
C LYS A 9 -10.14 22.72 -4.66
N PHE A 10 -9.73 21.50 -5.05
CA PHE A 10 -10.52 20.60 -5.88
C PHE A 10 -11.33 19.62 -5.03
N PHE A 11 -12.64 19.53 -5.32
CA PHE A 11 -13.56 18.63 -4.64
C PHE A 11 -13.14 17.16 -4.76
N TRP A 12 -12.87 16.70 -5.99
CA TRP A 12 -12.45 15.33 -6.27
C TRP A 12 -11.16 14.92 -5.57
N ALA A 13 -10.21 15.86 -5.43
CA ALA A 13 -8.99 15.60 -4.68
C ALA A 13 -9.31 15.35 -3.20
N ASN A 14 -10.19 16.14 -2.60
CA ASN A 14 -10.61 15.96 -1.20
C ASN A 14 -11.35 14.64 -1.00
N GLU A 15 -12.22 14.26 -1.94
CA GLU A 15 -12.91 12.97 -1.88
C GLU A 15 -11.94 11.79 -1.97
N ALA A 16 -10.98 11.86 -2.90
CA ALA A 16 -9.93 10.84 -3.02
C ALA A 16 -9.10 10.73 -1.73
N PHE A 17 -8.71 11.86 -1.12
CA PHE A 17 -8.01 11.85 0.17
C PHE A 17 -8.86 11.24 1.29
N PHE A 18 -10.14 11.57 1.34
CA PHE A 18 -11.06 10.99 2.31
C PHE A 18 -11.20 9.47 2.14
N GLN A 19 -11.36 8.99 0.90
CA GLN A 19 -11.42 7.57 0.60
C GLN A 19 -10.11 6.85 0.98
N ILE A 20 -8.95 7.48 0.72
CA ILE A 20 -7.65 6.97 1.15
C ILE A 20 -7.56 6.90 2.68
N MET A 21 -8.02 7.94 3.40
CA MET A 21 -8.04 7.93 4.87
C MET A 21 -8.92 6.80 5.43
N MET A 22 -10.10 6.58 4.85
CA MET A 22 -11.00 5.48 5.21
C MET A 22 -10.37 4.12 4.93
N LEU A 23 -9.68 3.97 3.80
CA LEU A 23 -8.96 2.75 3.45
C LEU A 23 -7.81 2.47 4.44
N VAL A 24 -7.01 3.49 4.76
CA VAL A 24 -5.92 3.38 5.75
C VAL A 24 -6.47 3.00 7.13
N TYR A 25 -7.57 3.59 7.54
CA TYR A 25 -8.26 3.22 8.79
C TYR A 25 -8.71 1.76 8.79
N ASN A 26 -9.34 1.29 7.71
CA ASN A 26 -9.80 -0.09 7.59
C ASN A 26 -8.63 -1.09 7.61
N ILE A 27 -7.53 -0.76 6.92
CA ILE A 27 -6.30 -1.57 6.95
C ILE A 27 -5.70 -1.59 8.37
N PHE A 28 -5.64 -0.44 9.04
CA PHE A 28 -5.15 -0.34 10.41
C PHE A 28 -5.99 -1.17 11.37
N LEU A 29 -7.31 -1.09 11.27
CA LEU A 29 -8.24 -1.87 12.08
C LEU A 29 -8.05 -3.37 11.83
N LEU A 30 -7.89 -3.78 10.57
CA LEU A 30 -7.62 -5.17 10.19
C LEU A 30 -6.35 -5.70 10.88
N PHE A 31 -5.26 -4.93 10.89
CA PHE A 31 -4.02 -5.32 11.59
C PHE A 31 -4.13 -5.26 13.11
N LYS A 32 -4.90 -4.32 13.67
CA LYS A 32 -5.18 -4.25 15.11
C LYS A 32 -5.92 -5.51 15.56
N MET A 33 -6.89 -5.98 14.78
CA MET A 33 -7.61 -7.21 15.07
C MET A 33 -6.68 -8.42 15.10
N ASP A 34 -5.73 -8.56 14.17
CA ASP A 34 -4.71 -9.64 14.21
C ASP A 34 -3.97 -9.73 15.55
N LYS A 35 -3.63 -8.58 16.15
CA LYS A 35 -2.92 -8.50 17.43
C LYS A 35 -3.81 -8.83 18.63
N VAL A 36 -5.11 -8.56 18.54
CA VAL A 36 -6.10 -8.85 19.60
C VAL A 36 -6.57 -10.31 19.53
N SER A 37 -6.67 -10.88 18.32
CA SER A 37 -7.13 -12.25 18.06
C SER A 37 -6.28 -13.35 18.71
N GLY A 38 -5.06 -13.05 19.16
CA GLY A 38 -4.25 -13.97 19.98
C GLY A 38 -4.80 -14.23 21.39
N ARG A 39 -5.75 -13.42 21.88
CA ARG A 39 -6.30 -13.52 23.24
C ARG A 39 -7.76 -13.97 23.34
N ALA A 40 -8.54 -13.89 22.27
CA ALA A 40 -9.96 -14.22 22.31
C ALA A 40 -10.40 -14.85 20.99
N GLY A 41 -10.36 -16.18 20.90
CA GLY A 41 -11.14 -17.06 20.00
C GLY A 41 -11.49 -16.60 18.58
N PHE A 42 -10.73 -15.71 17.95
CA PHE A 42 -11.17 -15.02 16.74
C PHE A 42 -10.91 -15.88 15.50
N GLN A 43 -11.91 -15.91 14.62
CA GLN A 43 -12.07 -16.83 13.50
C GLN A 43 -10.84 -16.90 12.56
N PRO A 44 -10.41 -18.11 12.13
CA PRO A 44 -9.32 -18.33 11.17
C PRO A 44 -9.43 -17.51 9.87
N ALA A 45 -10.65 -17.16 9.47
CA ALA A 45 -10.95 -16.40 8.26
C ALA A 45 -10.26 -15.01 8.24
N TYR A 46 -10.28 -14.26 9.35
CA TYR A 46 -9.66 -12.93 9.41
C TYR A 46 -8.14 -13.01 9.23
N ARG A 47 -7.50 -14.00 9.85
CA ARG A 47 -6.06 -14.22 9.70
C ARG A 47 -5.70 -14.58 8.25
N GLN A 48 -6.51 -15.39 7.57
CA GLN A 48 -6.32 -15.69 6.15
C GLN A 48 -6.49 -14.45 5.27
N TRP A 49 -7.44 -13.56 5.58
CA TRP A 49 -7.63 -12.32 4.83
C TRP A 49 -6.42 -11.39 4.97
N ILE A 50 -5.84 -11.31 6.16
CA ILE A 50 -4.63 -10.53 6.41
C ILE A 50 -3.42 -11.10 5.67
N LEU A 51 -3.25 -12.42 5.69
CA LEU A 51 -2.18 -13.08 4.94
C LEU A 51 -2.36 -12.87 3.42
N THR A 52 -3.59 -13.00 2.93
CA THR A 52 -3.93 -12.76 1.53
C THR A 52 -3.67 -11.31 1.13
N PHE A 53 -4.04 -10.35 1.98
CA PHE A 53 -3.80 -8.94 1.75
C PHE A 53 -2.29 -8.64 1.67
N ARG A 54 -1.52 -9.13 2.65
CA ARG A 54 -0.06 -8.97 2.67
C ARG A 54 0.59 -9.58 1.43
N LEU A 55 0.13 -10.75 0.99
CA LEU A 55 0.68 -11.41 -0.20
C LEU A 55 0.31 -10.65 -1.48
N LYS A 56 -0.98 -10.36 -1.70
CA LYS A 56 -1.47 -9.81 -2.97
C LYS A 56 -1.14 -8.34 -3.17
N TYR A 57 -1.19 -7.53 -2.12
CA TYR A 57 -1.07 -6.08 -2.26
C TYR A 57 0.30 -5.56 -1.82
N VAL A 58 0.92 -6.14 -0.79
CA VAL A 58 2.22 -5.66 -0.30
C VAL A 58 3.36 -6.40 -0.98
N PHE A 59 3.36 -7.73 -0.94
CA PHE A 59 4.46 -8.54 -1.46
C PHE A 59 4.55 -8.47 -2.99
N VAL A 60 3.43 -8.62 -3.72
CA VAL A 60 3.43 -8.48 -5.18
C VAL A 60 3.86 -7.08 -5.60
N ALA A 61 3.34 -6.01 -4.98
CA ALA A 61 3.76 -4.64 -5.30
C ALA A 61 5.26 -4.44 -5.05
N GLY A 62 5.77 -4.92 -3.90
CA GLY A 62 7.20 -4.89 -3.60
C GLY A 62 8.04 -5.69 -4.60
N LYS A 63 7.56 -6.85 -5.05
CA LYS A 63 8.22 -7.67 -6.08
C LYS A 63 8.23 -6.97 -7.43
N ILE A 64 7.14 -6.33 -7.85
CA ILE A 64 7.06 -5.53 -9.07
C ILE A 64 8.07 -4.38 -9.02
N ILE A 65 8.08 -3.59 -7.94
CA ILE A 65 9.01 -2.47 -7.77
C ILE A 65 10.47 -2.97 -7.78
N ARG A 66 10.77 -4.04 -7.04
CA ARG A 66 12.12 -4.62 -7.01
C ARG A 66 12.56 -5.11 -8.38
N THR A 67 11.66 -5.80 -9.09
CA THR A 67 11.94 -6.33 -10.43
C THR A 67 12.17 -5.19 -11.39
N ALA A 68 11.25 -4.22 -11.46
CA ALA A 68 11.38 -3.02 -12.29
C ALA A 68 12.70 -2.28 -12.04
N ARG A 69 13.07 -2.06 -10.77
CA ARG A 69 14.35 -1.43 -10.42
C ARG A 69 15.54 -2.27 -10.88
N GLN A 70 15.50 -3.58 -10.72
CA GLN A 70 16.57 -4.46 -11.20
C GLN A 70 16.65 -4.47 -12.73
N THR A 71 15.53 -4.46 -13.46
CA THR A 71 15.53 -4.35 -14.92
C THR A 71 16.10 -3.02 -15.37
N ILE A 72 15.67 -1.90 -14.77
CA ILE A 72 16.16 -0.55 -15.10
C ILE A 72 17.66 -0.44 -14.83
N LEU A 73 18.14 -0.92 -13.67
CA LEU A 73 19.57 -0.89 -13.32
C LEU A 73 20.42 -1.80 -14.23
N LYS A 74 19.83 -2.87 -14.79
CA LYS A 74 20.50 -3.77 -15.75
C LYS A 74 20.45 -3.29 -17.19
N LEU A 75 19.77 -2.18 -17.49
CA LEU A 75 19.80 -1.60 -18.83
C LEU A 75 21.24 -1.20 -19.19
N LEU A 76 21.66 -1.47 -20.43
CA LEU A 76 22.97 -1.08 -20.95
C LEU A 76 23.18 0.45 -20.80
N GLU A 77 24.41 0.89 -20.55
CA GLU A 77 24.75 2.31 -20.67
C GLU A 77 24.50 2.76 -22.12
N GLY A 78 23.58 3.73 -22.32
CA GLY A 78 23.12 4.19 -23.64
C GLY A 78 21.77 3.65 -24.11
N TYR A 79 21.02 2.88 -23.29
CA TYR A 79 19.68 2.45 -23.70
C TYR A 79 18.72 3.66 -23.86
N PRO A 80 17.97 3.81 -24.98
CA PRO A 80 17.26 5.03 -25.37
C PRO A 80 16.16 5.58 -24.44
N TYR A 81 16.00 5.05 -23.23
CA TYR A 81 15.03 5.52 -22.23
C TYR A 81 15.51 5.34 -20.79
N LYS A 82 16.78 4.96 -20.56
CA LYS A 82 17.29 4.66 -19.21
C LYS A 82 17.18 5.89 -18.28
N GLU A 83 17.44 7.08 -18.81
CA GLU A 83 17.36 8.35 -18.09
C GLU A 83 15.92 8.76 -17.73
N VAL A 84 14.92 8.29 -18.47
CA VAL A 84 13.50 8.57 -18.19
C VAL A 84 12.98 7.75 -17.00
N PHE A 85 13.63 6.63 -16.70
CA PHE A 85 13.24 5.70 -15.63
C PHE A 85 14.14 5.74 -14.38
N GLN A 86 15.23 6.52 -14.41
CA GLN A 86 16.08 6.82 -13.25
C GLN A 86 15.47 7.94 -12.40
#